data_AF-A0A960D6S0-F1
#
_entry.id   AF-A0A960D6S0-F1
#
_cell.length_a   1.000
_cell.length_b   1.000
_cell.length_c   1.000
_cell.angle_alpha   90.00
_cell.angle_beta   90.00
_cell.angle_gamma   90.00
#
_symmetry.space_group_name_H-M   'P 1'
#
loop_
_entity.id
_entity.type
_entity.pdbx_description
1 polymer ?
#
loop_
_entity_poly.entity_id
_entity_poly.type
_entity_poly.pdbx_seq_one_letter_code
_entity_poly.pdbx_strand_id
1 'polypeptide(L)'
;MKAETRNRQQIITQFVQEPPIAQAHVFVGGLRGTKPKRTQREVRSECLQALGLYAADRGGVTRILVESCSQDKQDHAAVVGALAAKGVSEQVRVIIDQPTAHELLWAADLVAWAYGAGGWSRSAISHLVTVHDLR
;
A
#
# COMPACT_ATOMS: atom_id res chain seq x y z
N MET A 1 -4.23 19.67 19.68
CA MET A 1 -3.39 18.44 19.65
C MET A 1 -4.03 17.19 20.29
N LYS A 2 -4.72 17.26 21.45
CA LYS A 2 -5.31 16.06 22.09
C LYS A 2 -6.51 15.44 21.35
N ALA A 3 -7.30 16.25 20.65
CA ALA A 3 -8.52 15.79 19.97
C ALA A 3 -8.24 14.96 18.70
N GLU A 4 -7.29 15.41 17.86
CA GLU A 4 -6.91 14.74 16.61
C GLU A 4 -6.30 13.35 16.86
N THR A 5 -5.50 13.21 17.93
CA THR A 5 -4.91 11.92 18.33
C THR A 5 -5.97 10.95 18.85
N ARG A 6 -6.96 11.42 19.63
CA ARG A 6 -8.07 10.59 20.12
C ARG A 6 -8.95 10.09 18.97
N ASN A 7 -9.21 10.94 17.98
CA ASN A 7 -9.99 10.55 16.80
C ASN A 7 -9.28 9.42 16.02
N ARG A 8 -7.95 9.52 15.81
CA ARG A 8 -7.18 8.46 15.13
C ARG A 8 -7.14 7.14 15.90
N GLN A 9 -7.04 7.18 17.23
CA GLN A 9 -7.11 5.98 18.04
C GLN A 9 -8.48 5.29 17.94
N GLN A 10 -9.56 6.07 17.97
CA GLN A 10 -10.91 5.54 17.82
C GLN A 10 -11.12 4.91 16.44
N ILE A 11 -10.64 5.56 15.38
CA ILE A 11 -10.70 5.04 14.00
C ILE A 11 -9.93 3.71 13.89
N ILE A 12 -8.69 3.62 14.40
CA ILE A 12 -7.92 2.37 14.36
C ILE A 12 -8.65 1.27 15.17
N THR A 13 -9.19 1.62 16.32
CA THR A 13 -9.89 0.66 17.18
C THR A 13 -11.09 0.06 16.44
N GLN A 14 -11.91 0.90 15.82
CA GLN A 14 -13.07 0.47 15.02
C GLN A 14 -12.63 -0.38 13.82
N PHE A 15 -11.60 0.06 13.10
CA PHE A 15 -11.05 -0.68 11.97
C PHE A 15 -10.56 -2.07 12.36
N VAL A 16 -9.95 -2.23 13.53
CA VAL A 16 -9.44 -3.53 14.01
C VAL A 16 -10.55 -4.43 14.52
N GLN A 17 -11.60 -3.86 15.12
CA GLN A 17 -12.73 -4.63 15.65
C GLN A 17 -13.59 -5.24 14.53
N GLU A 18 -13.83 -4.47 13.46
CA GLU A 18 -14.61 -4.90 12.31
C GLU A 18 -13.82 -4.63 11.03
N PRO A 19 -12.78 -5.44 10.75
CA PRO A 19 -11.87 -5.15 9.67
C PRO A 19 -12.57 -5.31 8.31
N PRO A 20 -12.62 -4.24 7.48
CA PRO A 20 -13.19 -4.31 6.15
C PRO A 20 -12.28 -5.07 5.17
N ILE A 21 -11.11 -5.53 5.65
CA ILE A 21 -10.11 -6.28 4.90
C ILE A 21 -9.73 -7.54 5.66
N ALA A 22 -9.51 -8.64 4.95
CA ALA A 22 -9.03 -9.88 5.57
C ALA A 22 -7.54 -9.84 5.94
N GLN A 23 -6.75 -9.01 5.24
CA GLN A 23 -5.31 -8.91 5.41
C GLN A 23 -4.79 -7.60 4.80
N ALA A 24 -3.60 -7.19 5.24
CA ALA A 24 -2.86 -6.09 4.69
C ALA A 24 -1.40 -6.48 4.41
N HIS A 25 -0.85 -5.93 3.33
CA HIS A 25 0.56 -6.10 2.96
C HIS A 25 1.22 -4.73 2.85
N VAL A 26 2.31 -4.53 3.61
CA VAL A 26 3.06 -3.27 3.63
C VAL A 26 4.41 -3.50 2.97
N PHE A 27 4.65 -2.87 1.83
CA PHE A 27 5.92 -2.91 1.11
C PHE A 27 6.78 -1.70 1.50
N VAL A 28 7.99 -1.95 2.00
CA VAL A 28 8.87 -0.93 2.56
C VAL A 28 10.15 -0.86 1.76
N GLY A 29 10.44 0.28 1.13
CA GLY A 29 11.72 0.52 0.45
C GLY A 29 12.61 1.53 1.18
N GLY A 30 13.92 1.33 1.08
CA GLY A 30 14.92 2.18 1.72
C GLY A 30 15.26 3.45 0.94
N LEU A 31 15.18 4.62 1.58
CA LEU A 31 15.64 5.90 1.02
C LEU A 31 17.12 6.20 1.30
N ARG A 32 17.73 5.53 2.29
CA ARG A 32 19.07 5.83 2.79
C ARG A 32 20.03 4.70 2.42
N GLY A 33 21.32 5.03 2.28
CA GLY A 33 22.40 4.04 2.13
C GLY A 33 22.82 3.72 0.70
N THR A 34 22.15 4.26 -0.32
CA THR A 34 22.48 4.05 -1.74
C THR A 34 23.17 5.27 -2.36
N LYS A 35 24.15 5.03 -3.24
CA LYS A 35 24.78 6.06 -4.10
C LYS A 35 24.55 5.67 -5.57
N PRO A 36 23.92 6.52 -6.40
CA PRO A 36 23.29 7.81 -6.06
C PRO A 36 22.11 7.68 -5.09
N LYS A 37 21.72 8.81 -4.47
CA LYS A 37 20.59 8.84 -3.52
C LYS A 37 19.30 8.49 -4.26
N ARG A 38 18.53 7.57 -3.68
CA ARG A 38 17.19 7.23 -4.16
C ARG A 38 16.17 8.29 -3.75
N THR A 39 15.27 8.62 -4.64
CA THR A 39 14.14 9.53 -4.43
C THR A 39 12.93 8.78 -3.91
N GLN A 40 12.01 9.48 -3.26
CA GLN A 40 10.71 8.91 -2.86
C GLN A 40 9.93 8.38 -4.07
N ARG A 41 10.09 9.03 -5.23
CA ARG A 41 9.44 8.63 -6.48
C ARG A 41 9.91 7.26 -6.95
N GLU A 42 11.21 7.02 -6.94
CA GLU A 42 11.80 5.73 -7.32
C GLU A 42 11.40 4.63 -6.35
N VAL A 43 11.52 4.88 -5.04
CA VAL A 43 11.11 3.91 -4.01
C VAL A 43 9.63 3.56 -4.12
N ARG A 44 8.77 4.55 -4.40
CA ARG A 44 7.34 4.30 -4.63
C ARG A 44 7.10 3.37 -5.83
N SER A 45 7.77 3.63 -6.96
CA SER A 45 7.68 2.75 -8.13
C SER A 45 8.10 1.32 -7.81
N GLU A 46 9.16 1.13 -7.03
CA GLU A 46 9.61 -0.20 -6.60
C GLU A 46 8.59 -0.90 -5.68
N CYS A 47 8.00 -0.18 -4.73
CA CYS A 47 6.91 -0.71 -3.90
C CYS A 47 5.70 -1.13 -4.74
N LEU A 48 5.32 -0.34 -5.75
CA LEU A 48 4.22 -0.68 -6.66
C LEU A 48 4.55 -1.85 -7.59
N GLN A 49 5.80 -1.95 -8.04
CA GLN A 49 6.28 -3.11 -8.78
C GLN A 49 6.21 -4.38 -7.92
N ALA A 50 6.66 -4.31 -6.67
CA ALA A 50 6.59 -5.43 -5.73
C ALA A 50 5.13 -5.84 -5.44
N LEU A 51 4.21 -4.87 -5.30
CA LEU A 51 2.78 -5.13 -5.19
C LEU A 51 2.25 -5.90 -6.41
N GLY A 52 2.61 -5.48 -7.63
CA GLY A 52 2.19 -6.15 -8.86
C GLY A 52 2.71 -7.59 -8.96
N LEU A 53 3.99 -7.82 -8.61
CA LEU A 53 4.58 -9.16 -8.56
C LEU A 53 3.88 -10.04 -7.53
N TYR A 54 3.63 -9.49 -6.34
CA TYR A 54 2.92 -10.19 -5.27
C TYR A 54 1.50 -10.58 -5.70
N ALA A 55 0.76 -9.66 -6.33
CA ALA A 55 -0.59 -9.93 -6.82
C ALA A 55 -0.61 -11.04 -7.88
N ALA A 56 0.36 -11.04 -8.79
CA ALA A 56 0.51 -12.07 -9.80
C ALA A 56 0.82 -13.44 -9.19
N ASP A 57 1.79 -13.52 -8.27
CA ASP A 57 2.21 -14.77 -7.65
C ASP A 57 1.15 -15.37 -6.71
N ARG A 58 0.36 -14.51 -6.07
CA ARG A 58 -0.74 -14.95 -5.22
C ARG A 58 -1.87 -15.62 -6.00
N GLY A 59 -2.13 -15.15 -7.22
CA GLY A 59 -3.30 -15.56 -8.02
C GLY A 59 -4.64 -15.08 -7.44
N GLY A 60 -5.68 -15.09 -8.27
CA GLY A 60 -7.05 -14.72 -7.86
C GLY A 60 -7.29 -13.22 -7.65
N VAL A 61 -6.27 -12.37 -7.78
CA VAL A 61 -6.44 -10.91 -7.81
C VAL A 61 -7.03 -10.51 -9.16
N THR A 62 -8.14 -9.78 -9.15
CA THR A 62 -8.82 -9.32 -10.39
C THR A 62 -8.77 -7.81 -10.57
N ARG A 63 -8.46 -7.07 -9.50
CA ARG A 63 -8.44 -5.61 -9.50
C ARG A 63 -7.37 -5.08 -8.54
N ILE A 64 -6.64 -4.06 -8.97
CA ILE A 64 -5.73 -3.26 -8.15
C ILE A 64 -6.16 -1.81 -8.25
N LEU A 65 -6.35 -1.16 -7.09
CA LEU A 65 -6.61 0.27 -6.98
C LEU A 65 -5.36 0.98 -6.49
N VAL A 66 -5.01 2.07 -7.14
CA VAL A 66 -3.89 2.94 -6.74
C VAL A 66 -4.42 4.35 -6.60
N GLU A 67 -4.08 5.00 -5.49
CA GLU A 67 -4.45 6.39 -5.26
C GLU A 67 -3.72 7.33 -6.23
N SER A 68 -4.50 8.24 -6.84
CA SER A 68 -4.02 9.25 -7.77
C SER A 68 -3.12 10.28 -7.09
N CYS A 69 -2.02 10.63 -7.77
CA CYS A 69 -1.05 11.62 -7.35
C CYS A 69 -0.34 12.24 -8.56
N SER A 70 0.72 13.03 -8.34
CA SER A 70 1.53 13.62 -9.42
C SER A 70 2.29 12.61 -10.30
N GLN A 71 2.16 11.29 -10.06
CA GLN A 71 2.93 10.22 -10.71
C GLN A 71 2.06 9.10 -11.31
N ASP A 72 0.78 9.34 -11.55
CA ASP A 72 -0.18 8.32 -12.02
C ASP A 72 0.32 7.44 -13.17
N LYS A 73 0.97 8.05 -14.17
CA LYS A 73 1.51 7.31 -15.32
C LYS A 73 2.63 6.36 -14.91
N GLN A 74 3.55 6.81 -14.05
CA GLN A 74 4.64 5.98 -13.56
C GLN A 74 4.13 4.87 -12.63
N ASP A 75 3.20 5.20 -11.74
CA ASP A 75 2.60 4.26 -10.79
C ASP A 75 1.84 3.14 -11.55
N HIS A 76 1.01 3.51 -12.53
CA HIS A 76 0.32 2.57 -13.38
C HIS A 76 1.31 1.68 -14.15
N ALA A 77 2.34 2.26 -14.75
CA ALA A 77 3.35 1.50 -15.50
C ALA A 77 4.13 0.52 -14.62
N ALA A 78 4.44 0.89 -13.37
CA ALA A 78 5.13 0.01 -12.44
C ALA A 78 4.31 -1.25 -12.10
N VAL A 79 3.01 -1.08 -11.81
CA VAL A 79 2.11 -2.21 -11.50
C VAL A 79 1.86 -3.06 -12.74
N VAL A 80 1.48 -2.44 -13.86
CA VAL A 80 1.17 -3.18 -15.10
C VAL A 80 2.40 -3.89 -15.65
N GLY A 81 3.58 -3.26 -15.59
CA GLY A 81 4.84 -3.88 -16.00
C GLY A 81 5.16 -5.12 -15.17
N ALA A 82 4.95 -5.08 -13.85
CA ALA A 82 5.11 -6.23 -12.97
C ALA A 82 4.15 -7.38 -13.31
N LEU A 83 2.87 -7.08 -13.55
CA LEU A 83 1.88 -8.06 -13.96
C LEU A 83 2.19 -8.67 -15.33
N ALA A 84 2.64 -7.84 -16.28
CA ALA A 84 3.03 -8.27 -17.62
C ALA A 84 4.25 -9.21 -17.59
N ALA A 85 5.23 -8.94 -16.72
CA ALA A 85 6.39 -9.81 -16.52
C ALA A 85 6.00 -11.22 -16.02
N LYS A 86 4.81 -11.37 -15.44
CA LYS A 86 4.23 -12.64 -14.98
C LYS A 86 3.15 -13.19 -15.91
N GLY A 87 2.87 -12.53 -17.04
CA GLY A 87 1.89 -12.97 -18.03
C GLY A 87 0.42 -12.82 -17.61
N VAL A 88 0.12 -11.98 -16.62
CA VAL A 88 -1.25 -11.82 -16.06
C VAL A 88 -1.82 -10.41 -16.21
N SER A 89 -1.20 -9.53 -16.98
CA SER A 89 -1.65 -8.14 -17.16
C SER A 89 -3.10 -8.00 -17.64
N GLU A 90 -3.56 -8.93 -18.49
CA GLU A 90 -4.94 -8.92 -19.01
C GLU A 90 -5.98 -9.46 -18.00
N GLN A 91 -5.53 -10.11 -16.94
CA GLN A 91 -6.41 -10.73 -15.93
C GLN A 91 -6.68 -9.79 -14.75
N VAL A 92 -5.82 -8.79 -14.55
CA VAL A 92 -5.85 -7.89 -13.39
C VAL A 92 -6.09 -6.47 -13.86
N ARG A 93 -7.24 -5.90 -13.52
CA ARG A 93 -7.56 -4.52 -13.83
C ARG A 93 -6.86 -3.56 -12.87
N VAL A 94 -5.90 -2.78 -13.38
CA VAL A 94 -5.27 -1.69 -12.62
C VAL A 94 -6.03 -0.39 -12.84
N ILE A 95 -6.41 0.29 -11.76
CA ILE A 95 -7.18 1.53 -11.79
C ILE A 95 -6.47 2.56 -10.91
N ILE A 96 -6.20 3.73 -11.49
CA ILE A 96 -5.84 4.93 -10.74
C ILE A 96 -7.13 5.66 -10.37
N ASP A 97 -7.33 5.96 -9.10
CA ASP A 97 -8.56 6.57 -8.61
C ASP A 97 -8.29 7.70 -7.62
N GLN A 98 -9.26 8.61 -7.47
CA GLN A 98 -9.11 9.77 -6.61
C GLN A 98 -8.95 9.36 -5.14
N PRO A 99 -8.20 10.15 -4.33
CA PRO A 99 -8.17 9.98 -2.89
C PRO A 99 -9.59 9.90 -2.33
N THR A 100 -9.82 9.02 -1.35
CA THR A 100 -11.11 8.81 -0.67
C THR A 100 -12.28 8.32 -1.54
N ALA A 101 -12.07 8.03 -2.84
CA ALA A 101 -13.13 7.54 -3.73
C ALA A 101 -13.58 6.10 -3.42
N HIS A 102 -12.75 5.32 -2.72
CA HIS A 102 -13.00 3.90 -2.47
C HIS A 102 -12.52 3.48 -1.08
N GLU A 103 -13.31 2.65 -0.38
CA GLU A 103 -13.01 2.17 0.98
C GLU A 103 -11.67 1.45 1.07
N LEU A 104 -11.31 0.68 0.04
CA LEU A 104 -10.01 0.00 -0.07
C LEU A 104 -8.81 0.98 -0.08
N LEU A 105 -8.95 2.18 -0.66
CA LEU A 105 -7.90 3.19 -0.62
C LEU A 105 -7.77 3.77 0.79
N TRP A 106 -8.89 3.98 1.49
CA TRP A 106 -8.90 4.42 2.88
C TRP A 106 -8.27 3.38 3.82
N ALA A 107 -8.61 2.10 3.65
CA ALA A 107 -8.03 1.02 4.45
C ALA A 107 -6.50 0.93 4.25
N ALA A 108 -6.04 1.06 3.00
CA ALA A 108 -4.61 1.07 2.68
C ALA A 108 -3.89 2.28 3.31
N ASP A 109 -4.48 3.49 3.22
CA ASP A 109 -3.92 4.71 3.83
C ASP A 109 -3.85 4.59 5.36
N LEU A 110 -4.92 4.14 6.01
CA LEU A 110 -4.95 3.95 7.46
C LEU A 110 -3.86 2.97 7.93
N VAL A 111 -3.72 1.83 7.24
CA VAL A 111 -2.69 0.83 7.55
C VAL A 111 -1.29 1.41 7.35
N ALA A 112 -1.04 2.08 6.23
CA ALA A 112 0.26 2.69 5.93
C ALA A 112 0.62 3.75 6.97
N TRP A 113 -0.34 4.61 7.33
CA TRP A 113 -0.17 5.61 8.38
C TRP A 113 0.12 4.99 9.73
N ALA A 114 -0.69 4.02 10.17
CA ALA A 114 -0.52 3.38 11.48
C ALA A 114 0.81 2.61 11.56
N TYR A 115 1.23 1.96 10.48
CA TYR A 115 2.54 1.35 10.37
C TYR A 115 3.66 2.40 10.49
N GLY A 116 3.58 3.50 9.73
CA GLY A 116 4.56 4.59 9.75
C GLY A 116 4.65 5.31 11.10
N ALA A 117 3.51 5.55 11.76
CA ALA A 117 3.42 6.21 13.06
C ALA A 117 4.07 5.39 14.19
N GLY A 118 4.05 4.06 14.10
CA GLY A 118 4.66 3.19 15.11
C GLY A 118 3.85 3.07 16.41
N GLY A 119 4.53 2.67 17.48
CA GLY A 119 3.96 2.57 18.83
C GLY A 119 2.68 1.74 18.90
N TRP A 120 1.68 2.27 19.62
CA TRP A 120 0.38 1.61 19.78
C TRP A 120 -0.33 1.42 18.44
N SER A 121 -0.29 2.40 17.52
CA SER A 121 -0.98 2.32 16.23
C SER A 121 -0.49 1.14 15.38
N ARG A 122 0.84 0.96 15.28
CA ARG A 122 1.43 -0.20 14.59
C ARG A 122 1.10 -1.51 15.30
N SER A 123 1.12 -1.51 16.62
CA SER A 123 0.81 -2.71 17.41
C SER A 123 -0.63 -3.15 17.22
N ALA A 124 -1.57 -2.22 17.15
CA ALA A 124 -3.00 -2.50 16.99
C ALA A 124 -3.32 -3.23 15.66
N ILE A 125 -2.68 -2.82 14.55
CA ILE A 125 -2.91 -3.43 13.24
C ILE A 125 -2.07 -4.69 12.97
N SER A 126 -1.14 -5.04 13.87
CA SER A 126 -0.08 -6.02 13.60
C SER A 126 -0.59 -7.41 13.19
N HIS A 127 -1.72 -7.85 13.75
CA HIS A 127 -2.35 -9.13 13.41
C HIS A 127 -2.93 -9.20 11.99
N LEU A 128 -3.14 -8.05 11.32
CA LEU A 128 -3.62 -7.99 9.93
C LEU A 128 -2.47 -7.80 8.93
N VAL A 129 -1.29 -7.37 9.38
CA VAL A 129 -0.24 -6.84 8.51
C VAL A 129 0.89 -7.83 8.32
N THR A 130 1.21 -8.12 7.06
CA THR A 130 2.49 -8.72 6.66
C THR A 130 3.38 -7.64 6.04
N VAL A 131 4.62 -7.54 6.50
CA VAL A 131 5.60 -6.55 6.01
C VAL A 131 6.57 -7.19 5.02
N HIS A 132 6.85 -6.49 3.93
CA HIS A 132 7.78 -6.90 2.88
C HIS A 132 8.87 -5.82 2.71
N ASP A 133 10.10 -6.11 3.13
CA ASP A 133 11.23 -5.18 2.97
C ASP A 133 11.88 -5.35 1.58
N LEU A 134 11.93 -4.25 0.83
CA LEU A 134 12.62 -4.14 -0.46
C LEU A 134 14.04 -3.65 -0.19
N ARG A 135 15.00 -4.57 -0.21
CA ARG A 135 16.42 -4.29 0.03
C ARG A 135 17.06 -3.54 -1.14
#